data_AF-A0A0M8P2A4-F1
#
_entry.id   AF-A0A0M8P2A4-F1
#
_cell.length_a   1.000
_cell.length_b   1.000
_cell.length_c   1.000
_cell.angle_alpha   90.00
_cell.angle_beta   90.00
_cell.angle_gamma   90.00
#
_symmetry.space_group_name_H-M   'P 1'
#
loop_
_entity.id
_entity.type
_entity.pdbx_description
1 polymer ?
#
loop_
_entity_poly.entity_id
_entity_poly.type
_entity_poly.pdbx_seq_one_letter_code
_entity_poly.pdbx_strand_id
1 'polypeptide(L)'
;MRSIELSLQEVTQAMSKESLWVTFKRIFTTPSTGRAVLTACMIMAISQLGGFNTLMYYAATVFSIVGFSNSTAVGITVSATNFVFSILNLVLVDRFGRRTLLTITVLGMSICMIVAVIAFRYIPIDTETLVVESTNVGWPGTLVLVAIICYVACYSSGVATIAWIGTELIPLEVRAMGTMLNTVTCWSTNIIISSTFLSMMKSWTPSGAFGFYAGICFFGWVFVVFFYPECKGMPLEAIREVFAEGFGVKYSKKWQKEHKYDAKVETMVLGH
;
A
#
# COMPACT_ATOMS: atom_id res chain seq x y z
N MET A 1 26.00 28.78 -3.02
CA MET A 1 26.51 27.51 -2.47
C MET A 1 26.77 27.60 -0.96
N ARG A 2 27.62 28.51 -0.49
CA ARG A 2 27.98 28.63 0.94
C ARG A 2 26.81 28.84 1.93
N SER A 3 25.74 29.54 1.54
CA SER A 3 24.55 29.71 2.41
C SER A 3 23.70 28.45 2.52
N ILE A 4 23.64 27.65 1.44
CA ILE A 4 22.94 26.36 1.43
C ILE A 4 23.69 25.38 2.32
N GLU A 5 25.03 25.33 2.22
CA GLU A 5 25.88 24.51 3.10
C GLU A 5 25.74 24.89 4.59
N LEU A 6 25.68 26.19 4.89
CA LEU A 6 25.47 26.67 6.26
C LEU A 6 24.08 26.29 6.80
N SER A 7 23.01 26.47 6.01
CA SER A 7 21.67 26.04 6.41
C SER A 7 21.56 24.51 6.58
N LEU A 8 22.26 23.74 5.73
CA LEU A 8 22.39 22.29 5.86
C LEU A 8 23.14 21.90 7.13
N GLN A 9 24.24 22.58 7.45
CA GLN A 9 25.01 22.33 8.66
C GLN A 9 24.23 22.68 9.93
N GLU A 10 23.48 23.78 9.93
CA GLU A 10 22.61 24.16 11.06
C GLU A 10 21.47 23.17 11.26
N VAL A 11 20.77 22.77 10.18
CA VAL A 11 19.72 21.74 10.25
C VAL A 11 20.30 20.39 10.69
N THR A 12 21.49 20.02 10.19
CA THR A 12 22.18 18.78 10.58
C THR A 12 22.63 18.82 12.04
N GLN A 13 23.16 19.95 12.54
CA GLN A 13 23.54 20.12 13.95
C GLN A 13 22.33 20.16 14.88
N ALA A 14 21.22 20.77 14.47
CA ALA A 14 19.97 20.79 15.24
C ALA A 14 19.34 19.39 15.33
N MET A 15 19.35 18.62 14.23
CA MET A 15 18.90 17.22 14.22
C MET A 15 19.84 16.26 14.96
N SER A 16 21.15 16.54 14.94
CA SER A 16 22.19 15.73 15.61
C SER A 16 22.21 15.90 17.14
N LYS A 17 21.74 17.04 17.66
CA LYS A 17 21.73 17.32 19.11
C LYS A 17 20.54 16.76 19.87
N GLU A 18 19.43 16.42 19.22
CA GLU A 18 18.30 15.79 19.92
C GLU A 18 18.49 14.28 20.04
N SER A 19 18.44 13.77 21.28
CA SER A 19 18.46 12.32 21.53
C SER A 19 17.27 11.65 20.83
N LEU A 20 17.50 10.50 20.20
CA LEU A 20 16.46 9.68 19.54
C LEU A 20 15.23 9.44 20.43
N TRP A 21 15.46 9.35 21.75
CA TRP A 21 14.41 9.22 22.75
C TRP A 21 13.48 10.44 22.84
N VAL A 22 14.01 11.64 22.68
CA VAL A 22 13.24 12.89 22.68
C VAL A 22 12.38 12.97 21.42
N THR A 23 12.95 12.65 20.26
CA THR A 23 12.21 12.58 18.99
C THR A 23 11.11 11.53 19.03
N PHE A 24 11.40 10.35 19.57
CA PHE A 24 10.40 9.28 19.77
C PHE A 24 9.28 9.75 20.71
N LYS A 25 9.63 10.36 21.86
CA LYS A 25 8.64 10.91 22.79
C LYS A 25 7.80 12.01 22.15
N ARG A 26 8.35 12.83 21.24
CA ARG A 26 7.62 13.87 20.51
C ARG A 26 6.55 13.30 19.58
N ILE A 27 6.75 12.12 19.00
CA ILE A 27 5.74 11.43 18.17
C ILE A 27 4.50 11.12 19.01
N PHE A 28 4.67 10.67 20.26
CA PHE A 28 3.55 10.34 21.15
C PHE A 28 2.99 11.55 21.90
N THR A 29 3.81 12.57 22.16
CA THR A 29 3.38 13.78 22.89
C THR A 29 2.63 14.76 21.98
N THR A 30 3.00 14.85 20.70
CA THR A 30 2.40 15.81 19.76
C THR A 30 1.35 15.13 18.89
N PRO A 31 0.05 15.44 19.06
CA PRO A 31 -1.02 14.71 18.37
C PRO A 31 -0.98 14.85 16.84
N SER A 32 -0.56 16.01 16.31
CA SER A 32 -0.42 16.22 14.86
C SER A 32 0.63 15.27 14.26
N THR A 33 1.83 15.25 14.87
CA THR A 33 2.93 14.38 14.47
C THR A 33 2.58 12.89 14.60
N GLY A 34 1.95 12.51 15.71
CA GLY A 34 1.49 11.14 15.94
C GLY A 34 0.50 10.67 14.88
N ARG A 35 -0.45 11.52 14.48
CA ARG A 35 -1.41 11.22 13.40
C ARG A 35 -0.74 11.06 12.04
N ALA A 36 0.26 11.88 11.72
CA ALA A 36 1.01 11.77 10.46
C ALA A 36 1.77 10.44 10.38
N VAL A 37 2.53 10.11 11.44
CA VAL A 37 3.26 8.84 11.54
C VAL A 37 2.30 7.65 11.51
N LEU A 38 1.20 7.71 12.28
CA LEU A 38 0.18 6.66 12.29
C LEU A 38 -0.42 6.46 10.91
N THR A 39 -0.75 7.52 10.18
CA THR A 39 -1.33 7.43 8.83
C THR A 39 -0.36 6.77 7.86
N ALA A 40 0.92 7.15 7.89
CA ALA A 40 1.96 6.52 7.06
C ALA A 40 2.12 5.03 7.38
N CYS A 41 2.30 4.69 8.67
CA CYS A 41 2.44 3.30 9.13
C CYS A 41 1.19 2.46 8.83
N MET A 42 -0.02 3.01 8.96
CA MET A 42 -1.26 2.29 8.66
C MET A 42 -1.38 1.95 7.18
N ILE A 43 -0.99 2.85 6.27
CA ILE A 43 -0.99 2.55 4.83
C ILE A 43 0.04 1.47 4.51
N MET A 44 1.22 1.54 5.13
CA MET A 44 2.24 0.50 4.99
C MET A 44 1.78 -0.84 5.59
N ALA A 45 1.07 -0.81 6.72
CA ALA A 45 0.49 -2.02 7.29
C ALA A 45 -0.58 -2.60 6.35
N ILE A 46 -1.49 -1.79 5.80
CA ILE A 46 -2.52 -2.23 4.85
C ILE A 46 -1.89 -2.83 3.59
N SER A 47 -0.82 -2.22 3.06
CA SER A 47 -0.13 -2.70 1.86
C SER A 47 0.47 -4.09 2.07
N GLN A 48 1.06 -4.35 3.24
CA GLN A 48 1.67 -5.63 3.58
C GLN A 48 0.68 -6.68 4.08
N LEU A 49 -0.24 -6.28 4.96
CA LEU A 49 -1.29 -7.13 5.52
C LEU A 49 -2.27 -7.60 4.45
N GLY A 50 -2.45 -6.84 3.36
CA GLY A 50 -3.17 -7.29 2.17
C GLY A 50 -2.57 -8.53 1.51
N GLY A 51 -1.36 -8.94 1.89
CA GLY A 51 -0.75 -10.21 1.49
C GLY A 51 -0.01 -10.16 0.16
N PHE A 52 0.27 -8.97 -0.40
CA PHE A 52 0.96 -8.83 -1.68
C PHE A 52 2.30 -9.58 -1.73
N ASN A 53 3.19 -9.32 -0.77
CA ASN A 53 4.51 -9.96 -0.76
C ASN A 53 4.42 -11.48 -0.58
N THR A 54 3.49 -11.96 0.25
CA THR A 54 3.24 -13.39 0.43
C THR A 54 2.73 -14.04 -0.85
N LEU A 55 1.79 -13.40 -1.56
CA LEU A 55 1.30 -13.88 -2.85
C LEU A 55 2.40 -13.93 -3.89
N MET A 56 3.34 -12.98 -3.87
CA MET A 56 4.52 -13.02 -4.72
C MET A 56 5.42 -14.22 -4.40
N TYR A 57 5.68 -14.50 -3.12
CA TYR A 57 6.54 -15.62 -2.69
C TYR A 57 5.91 -16.98 -2.99
N TYR A 58 4.60 -17.11 -2.77
CA TYR A 58 3.88 -18.37 -2.90
C TYR A 58 3.03 -18.46 -4.17
N ALA A 59 3.19 -17.56 -5.14
CA ALA A 59 2.40 -17.56 -6.39
C ALA A 59 2.44 -18.95 -7.05
N ALA A 60 3.64 -19.48 -7.29
CA ALA A 60 3.81 -20.80 -7.90
C ALA A 60 3.16 -21.92 -7.07
N THR A 61 3.28 -21.86 -5.74
CA THR A 61 2.63 -22.84 -4.85
C THR A 61 1.11 -22.76 -4.92
N VAL A 62 0.53 -21.56 -4.88
CA VAL A 62 -0.92 -21.35 -4.99
C VAL A 62 -1.44 -21.87 -6.34
N PHE A 63 -0.73 -21.60 -7.44
CA PHE A 63 -1.15 -22.09 -8.76
C PHE A 63 -0.97 -23.60 -8.95
N SER A 64 0.02 -24.19 -8.27
CA SER A 64 0.17 -25.65 -8.20
C SER A 64 -1.02 -26.28 -7.48
N ILE A 65 -1.46 -25.68 -6.37
CA ILE A 65 -2.67 -26.09 -5.62
C ILE A 65 -3.94 -25.93 -6.47
N VAL A 66 -3.96 -25.03 -7.45
CA VAL A 66 -5.09 -24.86 -8.39
C VAL A 66 -5.06 -25.86 -9.55
N GLY A 67 -3.96 -26.61 -9.72
CA GLY A 67 -3.81 -27.65 -10.75
C GLY A 67 -3.11 -27.19 -12.04
N PHE A 68 -2.39 -26.06 -12.02
CA PHE A 68 -1.59 -25.63 -13.17
C PHE A 68 -0.31 -26.47 -13.30
N SER A 69 -0.18 -27.18 -14.43
CA SER A 69 0.98 -28.03 -14.74
C SER A 69 2.30 -27.25 -14.83
N ASN A 70 2.26 -25.98 -15.25
CA ASN A 70 3.44 -25.10 -15.31
C ASN A 70 3.32 -23.92 -14.33
N SER A 71 3.39 -24.23 -13.04
CA SER A 71 3.27 -23.26 -11.95
C SER A 71 4.36 -22.18 -11.95
N THR A 72 5.58 -22.50 -12.42
CA THR A 72 6.68 -21.54 -12.52
C THR A 72 6.43 -20.48 -13.57
N ALA A 73 5.89 -20.85 -14.74
CA ALA A 73 5.54 -19.89 -15.79
C ALA A 73 4.46 -18.90 -15.32
N VAL A 74 3.50 -19.36 -14.53
CA VAL A 74 2.48 -18.47 -13.93
C VAL A 74 3.12 -17.51 -12.92
N GLY A 75 4.02 -18.00 -12.06
CA GLY A 75 4.77 -17.13 -11.12
C GLY A 75 5.60 -16.04 -11.83
N ILE A 76 6.23 -16.39 -12.95
CA ILE A 76 6.94 -15.42 -13.81
C ILE A 76 5.97 -14.39 -14.38
N THR A 77 4.80 -14.82 -14.85
CA THR A 77 3.76 -13.92 -15.40
C THR A 77 3.26 -12.91 -14.36
N VAL A 78 3.04 -13.35 -13.13
CA VAL A 78 2.65 -12.46 -12.02
C VAL A 78 3.76 -11.44 -11.72
N SER A 79 5.02 -11.88 -11.69
CA SER A 79 6.17 -11.01 -11.48
C SER A 79 6.36 -9.99 -12.62
N ALA A 80 6.19 -10.43 -13.87
CA ALA A 80 6.23 -9.56 -15.04
C ALA A 80 5.11 -8.51 -14.99
N THR A 81 3.92 -8.89 -14.56
CA THR A 81 2.80 -7.95 -14.36
C THR A 81 3.17 -6.89 -13.32
N ASN A 82 3.74 -7.30 -12.19
CA ASN A 82 4.22 -6.34 -11.18
C ASN A 82 5.24 -5.36 -11.77
N PHE A 83 6.19 -5.85 -12.56
CA PHE A 83 7.21 -5.00 -13.17
C PHE A 83 6.59 -3.95 -14.13
N VAL A 84 5.71 -4.39 -15.04
CA VAL A 84 5.05 -3.51 -16.02
C VAL A 84 4.19 -2.45 -15.33
N PHE A 85 3.36 -2.85 -14.37
CA PHE A 85 2.50 -1.91 -13.67
C PHE A 85 3.28 -0.95 -12.76
N SER A 86 4.46 -1.35 -12.27
CA SER A 86 5.33 -0.48 -11.49
C SER A 86 5.90 0.66 -12.34
N ILE A 87 6.19 0.40 -13.62
CA ILE A 87 6.60 1.44 -14.57
C ILE A 87 5.42 2.39 -14.87
N LEU A 88 4.24 1.84 -15.15
CA LEU A 88 3.04 2.65 -15.41
C LEU A 88 2.68 3.53 -14.21
N ASN A 89 2.90 3.03 -13.00
CA ASN A 89 2.63 3.73 -11.77
C ASN A 89 3.44 5.04 -11.64
N LEU A 90 4.67 5.08 -12.15
CA LEU A 90 5.49 6.31 -12.15
C LEU A 90 4.77 7.47 -12.85
N VAL A 91 4.03 7.17 -13.93
CA VAL A 91 3.24 8.18 -14.66
C VAL A 91 1.88 8.43 -14.00
N LEU A 92 1.24 7.37 -13.48
CA LEU A 92 -0.10 7.44 -12.89
C LEU A 92 -0.14 8.26 -11.59
N VAL A 93 0.87 8.13 -10.73
CA VAL A 93 0.95 8.82 -9.43
C VAL A 93 0.92 10.33 -9.60
N ASP A 94 1.71 10.84 -10.54
CA ASP A 94 1.81 12.27 -10.78
C ASP A 94 0.55 12.83 -11.46
N ARG A 95 -0.06 12.06 -12.36
CA ARG A 95 -1.25 12.50 -13.11
C ARG A 95 -2.53 12.49 -12.27
N PHE A 96 -2.87 11.37 -11.62
CA PHE A 96 -4.17 11.19 -10.96
C PHE A 96 -4.21 11.65 -9.50
N GLY A 97 -3.04 11.86 -8.88
CA GLY A 97 -2.95 12.21 -7.47
C GLY A 97 -3.06 10.99 -6.54
N ARG A 98 -2.46 11.14 -5.35
CA ARG A 98 -2.16 10.02 -4.45
C ARG A 98 -3.43 9.44 -3.82
N ARG A 99 -4.37 10.28 -3.36
CA ARG A 99 -5.57 9.77 -2.68
C ARG A 99 -6.49 9.01 -3.62
N THR A 100 -6.74 9.55 -4.80
CA THR A 100 -7.61 8.92 -5.81
C THR A 100 -7.03 7.58 -6.24
N LEU A 101 -5.73 7.56 -6.55
CA LEU A 101 -5.03 6.34 -6.94
C LEU A 101 -5.07 5.29 -5.83
N LEU A 102 -4.78 5.66 -4.58
CA LEU A 102 -4.85 4.74 -3.43
C LEU A 102 -6.27 4.19 -3.22
N THR A 103 -7.29 5.04 -3.34
CA THR A 103 -8.68 4.63 -3.12
C THR A 103 -9.15 3.62 -4.19
N ILE A 104 -8.82 3.87 -5.46
CA ILE A 104 -9.20 2.99 -6.57
C ILE A 104 -8.44 1.66 -6.49
N THR A 105 -7.13 1.71 -6.23
CA THR A 105 -6.28 0.52 -6.22
C THR A 105 -6.59 -0.41 -5.05
N VAL A 106 -6.78 0.13 -3.84
CA VAL A 106 -7.16 -0.69 -2.67
C VAL A 106 -8.56 -1.29 -2.84
N LEU A 107 -9.49 -0.57 -3.46
CA LEU A 107 -10.81 -1.14 -3.81
C LEU A 107 -10.68 -2.27 -4.83
N GLY A 108 -9.90 -2.05 -5.88
CA GLY A 108 -9.62 -3.06 -6.91
C GLY A 108 -9.00 -4.33 -6.31
N MET A 109 -8.06 -4.19 -5.38
CA MET A 109 -7.48 -5.30 -4.64
C MET A 109 -8.53 -6.08 -3.85
N SER A 110 -9.41 -5.40 -3.12
CA SER A 110 -10.49 -6.04 -2.35
C SER A 110 -11.44 -6.82 -3.27
N ILE A 111 -11.86 -6.23 -4.39
CA ILE A 111 -12.72 -6.90 -5.38
C ILE A 111 -12.03 -8.13 -5.96
N CYS A 112 -10.76 -8.02 -6.34
CA CYS A 112 -10.01 -9.16 -6.89
C CYS A 112 -9.91 -10.30 -5.87
N MET A 113 -9.68 -9.99 -4.59
CA MET A 113 -9.67 -11.00 -3.54
C MET A 113 -11.03 -11.67 -3.35
N ILE A 114 -12.13 -10.92 -3.41
CA ILE A 114 -13.50 -11.48 -3.35
C ILE A 114 -13.75 -12.40 -4.54
N VAL A 115 -13.34 -12.01 -5.75
CA VAL A 115 -13.45 -12.87 -6.95
C VAL A 115 -12.65 -14.15 -6.77
N ALA A 116 -11.43 -14.07 -6.22
CA ALA A 116 -10.62 -15.25 -5.91
C ALA A 116 -11.32 -16.17 -4.90
N VAL A 117 -11.94 -15.63 -3.84
CA VAL A 117 -12.72 -16.39 -2.85
C VAL A 117 -13.87 -17.13 -3.51
N ILE A 118 -14.65 -16.45 -4.36
CA ILE A 118 -15.77 -17.06 -5.08
C ILE A 118 -15.25 -18.18 -5.99
N ALA A 119 -14.15 -17.93 -6.72
CA ALA A 119 -13.56 -18.94 -7.60
C ALA A 119 -13.07 -20.17 -6.82
N PHE A 120 -12.40 -19.97 -5.68
CA PHE A 120 -11.95 -21.07 -4.80
C PHE A 120 -13.11 -21.90 -4.24
N ARG A 121 -14.31 -21.33 -4.06
CA ARG A 121 -15.50 -22.07 -3.61
C ARG A 121 -16.01 -23.08 -4.64
N TYR A 122 -15.76 -22.83 -5.93
CA TYR A 122 -16.15 -23.72 -7.03
C TYR A 122 -15.07 -24.74 -7.40
N ILE A 123 -13.88 -24.69 -6.78
CA ILE A 123 -12.84 -25.69 -6.95
C ILE A 123 -13.04 -26.75 -5.85
N PRO A 124 -13.20 -28.04 -6.20
CA PRO A 124 -13.16 -29.12 -5.22
C PRO A 124 -11.71 -29.28 -4.74
N ILE A 125 -11.35 -28.53 -3.69
CA ILE A 125 -10.05 -28.61 -3.03
C ILE A 125 -10.20 -29.52 -1.83
N ASP A 126 -9.47 -30.63 -1.81
CA ASP A 126 -9.44 -31.50 -0.65
C ASP A 126 -8.66 -30.82 0.50
N THR A 127 -9.36 -30.63 1.62
CA THR A 127 -8.94 -29.84 2.76
C THR A 127 -7.74 -30.41 3.52
N GLU A 128 -7.50 -31.72 3.44
CA GLU A 128 -6.42 -32.38 4.18
C GLU A 128 -5.09 -32.43 3.44
N THR A 129 -5.09 -32.43 2.11
CA THR A 129 -3.86 -32.63 1.30
C THR A 129 -3.44 -31.41 0.48
N LEU A 130 -4.31 -30.41 0.26
CA LEU A 130 -4.09 -29.32 -0.70
C LEU A 130 -3.73 -29.84 -2.12
N VAL A 131 -4.19 -31.04 -2.46
CA VAL A 131 -4.01 -31.65 -3.78
C VAL A 131 -5.36 -31.70 -4.50
N VAL A 132 -5.38 -31.30 -5.76
CA VAL A 132 -6.58 -31.34 -6.61
C VAL A 132 -6.84 -32.78 -7.05
N GLU A 133 -8.03 -33.33 -6.80
CA GLU A 133 -8.44 -34.65 -7.32
C GLU A 133 -8.59 -34.66 -8.86
N SER A 134 -8.71 -33.49 -9.49
CA SER A 134 -8.90 -33.33 -10.94
C SER A 134 -7.75 -32.57 -11.59
N THR A 135 -7.02 -33.25 -12.47
CA THR A 135 -5.90 -32.75 -13.29
C THR A 135 -6.30 -31.74 -14.39
N ASN A 136 -7.56 -31.32 -14.45
CA ASN A 136 -8.03 -30.32 -15.42
C ASN A 136 -8.29 -28.97 -14.72
N VAL A 137 -7.54 -27.95 -15.11
CA VAL A 137 -7.78 -26.55 -14.76
C VAL A 137 -9.11 -26.11 -15.38
N GLY A 138 -10.19 -26.21 -14.60
CA GLY A 138 -11.49 -25.70 -15.01
C GLY A 138 -11.53 -24.17 -15.03
N TRP A 139 -12.64 -23.62 -15.53
CA TRP A 139 -12.93 -22.18 -15.49
C TRP A 139 -12.65 -21.48 -14.13
N PRO A 140 -12.79 -22.12 -12.94
CA PRO A 140 -12.49 -21.44 -11.68
C PRO A 140 -10.98 -21.21 -11.47
N GLY A 141 -10.12 -22.10 -11.95
CA GLY A 141 -8.67 -21.95 -11.81
C GLY A 141 -8.13 -20.79 -12.65
N THR A 142 -8.65 -20.61 -13.86
CA THR A 142 -8.37 -19.43 -14.69
C THR A 142 -8.86 -18.14 -14.04
N LEU A 143 -10.02 -18.16 -13.38
CA LEU A 143 -10.52 -16.99 -12.65
C LEU A 143 -9.62 -16.61 -11.47
N VAL A 144 -9.12 -17.58 -10.70
CA VAL A 144 -8.13 -17.31 -9.63
C VAL A 144 -6.88 -16.66 -10.21
N LEU A 145 -6.38 -17.18 -11.34
CA LEU A 145 -5.21 -16.61 -12.03
C LEU A 145 -5.44 -15.17 -12.46
N VAL A 146 -6.54 -14.90 -13.15
CA VAL A 146 -6.88 -13.53 -13.58
C VAL A 146 -7.06 -12.62 -12.37
N ALA A 147 -7.72 -13.08 -11.31
CA ALA A 147 -7.92 -12.31 -10.09
C ALA A 147 -6.59 -11.94 -9.40
N ILE A 148 -5.63 -12.88 -9.30
CA ILE A 148 -4.31 -12.61 -8.71
C ILE A 148 -3.49 -11.66 -9.59
N ILE A 149 -3.53 -11.81 -10.91
CA ILE A 149 -2.85 -10.90 -11.85
C ILE A 149 -3.43 -9.48 -11.71
N CYS A 150 -4.76 -9.35 -11.73
CA CYS A 150 -5.44 -8.07 -11.54
C CYS A 150 -5.15 -7.46 -10.15
N TYR A 151 -5.09 -8.29 -9.10
CA TYR A 151 -4.71 -7.84 -7.76
C TYR A 151 -3.29 -7.26 -7.75
N VAL A 152 -2.32 -7.96 -8.35
CA VAL A 152 -0.93 -7.51 -8.45
C VAL A 152 -0.80 -6.22 -9.27
N ALA A 153 -1.54 -6.13 -10.38
CA ALA A 153 -1.64 -4.93 -11.18
C ALA A 153 -2.18 -3.75 -10.36
N CYS A 154 -3.28 -3.94 -9.63
CA CYS A 154 -3.85 -2.90 -8.77
C CYS A 154 -2.86 -2.45 -7.69
N TYR A 155 -2.23 -3.39 -6.97
CA TYR A 155 -1.25 -3.07 -5.93
C TYR A 155 -0.06 -2.26 -6.47
N SER A 156 0.52 -2.74 -7.57
CA SER A 156 1.69 -2.15 -8.22
C SER A 156 1.39 -0.77 -8.82
N SER A 157 0.16 -0.57 -9.31
CA SER A 157 -0.31 0.68 -9.90
C SER A 157 -0.51 1.85 -8.91
N GLY A 158 -0.30 1.67 -7.60
CA GLY A 158 -0.40 2.80 -6.67
C GLY A 158 -0.07 2.52 -5.22
N VAL A 159 -0.63 1.44 -4.63
CA VAL A 159 -0.50 1.16 -3.19
C VAL A 159 0.97 1.06 -2.77
N ALA A 160 1.78 0.38 -3.57
CA ALA A 160 3.20 0.16 -3.31
C ALA A 160 3.96 1.49 -3.13
N THR A 161 3.87 2.40 -4.10
CA THR A 161 4.60 3.68 -4.04
C THR A 161 4.03 4.62 -2.99
N ILE A 162 2.71 4.67 -2.85
CA ILE A 162 2.07 5.59 -1.92
C ILE A 162 2.39 5.24 -0.47
N ALA A 163 2.56 3.95 -0.15
CA ALA A 163 2.99 3.51 1.18
C ALA A 163 4.40 4.02 1.54
N TRP A 164 5.32 4.07 0.58
CA TRP A 164 6.68 4.58 0.81
C TRP A 164 6.73 6.11 0.80
N ILE A 165 6.07 6.73 -0.17
CA ILE A 165 5.95 8.19 -0.32
C ILE A 165 5.14 8.79 0.85
N GLY A 166 4.29 8.01 1.52
CA GLY A 166 3.53 8.44 2.70
C GLY A 166 4.40 8.99 3.84
N THR A 167 5.69 8.65 3.88
CA THR A 167 6.65 9.23 4.83
C THR A 167 6.91 10.73 4.61
N GLU A 168 6.58 11.29 3.44
CA GLU A 168 6.63 12.72 3.17
C GLU A 168 5.64 13.53 4.00
N LEU A 169 4.53 12.90 4.43
CA LEU A 169 3.53 13.51 5.32
C LEU A 169 4.10 13.78 6.72
N ILE A 170 5.23 13.17 7.05
CA ILE A 170 5.84 13.26 8.38
C ILE A 170 6.65 14.56 8.46
N PRO A 171 6.45 15.38 9.52
CA PRO A 171 7.23 16.60 9.75
C PRO A 171 8.73 16.31 9.79
N LEU A 172 9.53 17.21 9.20
CA LEU A 172 10.99 17.05 9.08
C LEU A 172 11.68 16.71 10.41
N GLU A 173 11.22 17.29 11.51
CA GLU A 173 11.77 17.11 12.86
C GLU A 173 11.73 15.66 13.35
N VAL A 174 10.76 14.87 12.88
CA VAL A 174 10.58 13.46 13.28
C VAL A 174 10.63 12.51 12.09
N ARG A 175 10.88 13.02 10.87
CA ARG A 175 10.78 12.25 9.63
C ARG A 175 11.65 11.01 9.64
N ALA A 176 12.90 11.12 10.09
CA ALA A 176 13.81 9.98 10.17
C ALA A 176 13.24 8.86 11.07
N MET A 177 12.76 9.21 12.27
CA MET A 177 12.15 8.28 13.22
C MET A 177 10.85 7.69 12.68
N GLY A 178 10.00 8.51 12.06
CA GLY A 178 8.75 8.08 11.45
C GLY A 178 8.96 7.13 10.27
N THR A 179 9.94 7.39 9.40
CA THR A 179 10.34 6.49 8.30
C THR A 179 10.90 5.18 8.82
N MET A 180 11.66 5.21 9.92
CA MET A 180 12.11 3.99 10.60
C MET A 180 10.92 3.16 11.10
N LEU A 181 9.95 3.78 11.78
CA LEU A 181 8.73 3.10 12.24
C LEU A 181 7.91 2.54 11.07
N ASN A 182 7.82 3.26 9.95
CA ASN A 182 7.16 2.80 8.73
C ASN A 182 7.86 1.54 8.18
N THR A 183 9.19 1.54 8.17
CA THR A 183 10.01 0.41 7.71
C THR A 183 9.88 -0.80 8.63
N VAL A 184 9.91 -0.60 9.95
CA VAL A 184 9.63 -1.65 10.93
C VAL A 184 8.23 -2.23 10.73
N THR A 185 7.23 -1.37 10.49
CA THR A 185 5.85 -1.80 10.20
C THR A 185 5.81 -2.65 8.93
N CYS A 186 6.52 -2.25 7.87
CA CYS A 186 6.62 -3.01 6.63
C CYS A 186 7.14 -4.43 6.87
N TRP A 187 8.32 -4.56 7.48
CA TRP A 187 8.97 -5.86 7.64
C TRP A 187 8.30 -6.74 8.69
N SER A 188 7.79 -6.16 9.79
CA SER A 188 7.08 -6.91 10.82
C SER A 188 5.79 -7.54 10.29
N THR A 189 4.95 -6.75 9.62
CA THR A 189 3.72 -7.25 8.98
C THR A 189 4.04 -8.26 7.89
N ASN A 190 5.12 -8.06 7.12
CA ASN A 190 5.58 -9.01 6.12
C ASN A 190 5.95 -10.37 6.72
N ILE A 191 6.73 -10.40 7.81
CA ILE A 191 7.13 -11.64 8.50
C ILE A 191 5.90 -12.37 9.04
N ILE A 192 4.97 -11.64 9.67
CA ILE A 192 3.74 -12.23 10.23
C ILE A 192 2.93 -12.90 9.13
N ILE A 193 2.67 -12.21 8.02
CA ILE A 193 1.81 -12.73 6.95
C ILE A 193 2.51 -13.84 6.16
N SER A 194 3.80 -13.70 5.83
CA SER A 194 4.53 -14.75 5.10
C SER A 194 4.64 -16.05 5.89
N SER A 195 4.87 -15.98 7.20
CA SER A 195 4.97 -17.18 8.05
C SER A 195 3.62 -17.85 8.33
N THR A 196 2.52 -17.08 8.39
CA THR A 196 1.19 -17.62 8.73
C THR A 196 0.38 -18.08 7.51
N PHE A 197 0.70 -17.62 6.30
CA PHE A 197 -0.11 -17.86 5.10
C PHE A 197 -0.36 -19.34 4.78
N LEU A 198 0.70 -20.15 4.68
CA LEU A 198 0.56 -21.58 4.36
C LEU A 198 -0.21 -22.31 5.47
N SER A 199 0.05 -21.98 6.73
CA SER A 199 -0.67 -22.54 7.88
C SER A 199 -2.15 -22.17 7.86
N MET A 200 -2.48 -20.93 7.48
CA MET A 200 -3.86 -20.46 7.34
C MET A 200 -4.56 -21.16 6.17
N MET A 201 -3.91 -21.33 5.01
CA MET A 201 -4.48 -22.07 3.88
C MET A 201 -4.80 -23.52 4.24
N LYS A 202 -3.93 -24.18 5.02
CA LYS A 202 -4.15 -25.56 5.50
C LYS A 202 -5.27 -25.65 6.53
N SER A 203 -5.32 -24.73 7.50
CA SER A 203 -6.27 -24.82 8.61
C SER A 203 -7.68 -24.32 8.29
N TRP A 204 -7.82 -23.30 7.44
CA TRP A 204 -9.10 -22.61 7.18
C TRP A 204 -9.67 -22.84 5.78
N THR A 205 -8.92 -23.50 4.89
CA THR A 205 -9.10 -23.56 3.42
C THR A 205 -8.56 -22.34 2.65
N PRO A 206 -8.17 -22.50 1.38
CA PRO A 206 -7.78 -21.38 0.51
C PRO A 206 -8.85 -20.28 0.43
N SER A 207 -10.13 -20.66 0.34
CA SER A 207 -11.24 -19.69 0.33
C SER A 207 -11.28 -18.85 1.61
N GLY A 208 -11.02 -19.45 2.78
CA GLY A 208 -10.98 -18.73 4.06
C GLY A 208 -9.79 -17.79 4.16
N ALA A 209 -8.60 -18.24 3.74
CA ALA A 209 -7.37 -17.45 3.72
C ALA A 209 -7.49 -16.20 2.84
N PHE A 210 -7.98 -16.36 1.59
CA PHE A 210 -8.20 -15.22 0.68
C PHE A 210 -9.34 -14.31 1.15
N GLY A 211 -10.35 -14.86 1.83
CA GLY A 211 -11.43 -14.07 2.44
C GLY A 211 -10.94 -13.17 3.58
N PHE A 212 -10.01 -13.67 4.40
CA PHE A 212 -9.35 -12.86 5.43
C PHE A 212 -8.60 -11.66 4.82
N TYR A 213 -7.82 -11.88 3.75
CA TYR A 213 -7.14 -10.79 3.04
C TYR A 213 -8.11 -9.82 2.38
N ALA A 214 -9.21 -10.31 1.78
CA ALA A 214 -10.26 -9.46 1.23
C ALA A 214 -10.83 -8.49 2.28
N GLY A 215 -11.06 -8.99 3.51
CA GLY A 215 -11.53 -8.20 4.64
C GLY A 215 -10.51 -7.13 5.08
N ILE A 216 -9.23 -7.48 5.15
CA ILE A 216 -8.15 -6.52 5.43
C ILE A 216 -8.09 -5.44 4.36
N CYS A 217 -8.11 -5.81 3.07
CA CYS A 217 -8.12 -4.84 1.98
C CYS A 217 -9.35 -3.93 2.02
N PHE A 218 -10.53 -4.46 2.36
CA PHE A 218 -11.74 -3.67 2.51
C PHE A 218 -11.67 -2.70 3.69
N PHE A 219 -11.18 -3.16 4.85
CA PHE A 219 -10.94 -2.28 6.00
C PHE A 219 -9.91 -1.20 5.66
N GLY A 220 -8.87 -1.56 4.94
CA GLY A 220 -7.87 -0.62 4.43
C GLY A 220 -8.48 0.42 3.49
N TRP A 221 -9.40 0.01 2.61
CA TRP A 221 -10.13 0.93 1.75
C TRP A 221 -10.96 1.93 2.56
N VAL A 222 -11.71 1.46 3.57
CA VAL A 222 -12.45 2.32 4.50
C VAL A 222 -11.50 3.31 5.18
N PHE A 223 -10.35 2.82 5.67
CA PHE A 223 -9.35 3.68 6.31
C PHE A 223 -8.86 4.78 5.35
N VAL A 224 -8.52 4.44 4.12
CA VAL A 224 -8.06 5.41 3.11
C VAL A 224 -9.13 6.47 2.82
N VAL A 225 -10.40 6.08 2.70
CA VAL A 225 -11.50 7.01 2.41
C VAL A 225 -11.66 8.06 3.51
N PHE A 226 -11.60 7.64 4.79
CA PHE A 226 -11.90 8.48 5.94
C PHE A 226 -10.70 9.18 6.57
N PHE A 227 -9.51 8.60 6.50
CA PHE A 227 -8.33 9.03 7.26
C PHE A 227 -7.15 9.48 6.40
N TYR A 228 -7.14 9.22 5.08
CA TYR A 228 -6.05 9.66 4.20
C TYR A 228 -6.32 11.04 3.56
N PRO A 229 -5.53 12.08 3.90
CA PRO A 229 -5.63 13.39 3.25
C PRO A 229 -5.00 13.39 1.86
N GLU A 230 -5.50 14.25 0.96
CA GLU A 230 -4.86 14.52 -0.34
C GLU A 230 -3.86 15.67 -0.20
N CYS A 231 -2.58 15.39 -0.36
CA CYS A 231 -1.49 16.36 -0.19
C CYS A 231 -0.84 16.76 -1.53
N LYS A 232 -1.42 16.37 -2.67
CA LYS A 232 -0.90 16.75 -4.00
C LYS A 232 -0.74 18.28 -4.12
N GLY A 233 0.47 18.72 -4.47
CA GLY A 233 0.76 20.13 -4.75
C GLY A 233 0.84 21.04 -3.52
N MET A 234 0.72 20.51 -2.30
CA MET A 234 0.87 21.32 -1.09
C MET A 234 2.34 21.58 -0.76
N PRO A 235 2.70 22.82 -0.37
CA PRO A 235 4.01 23.08 0.22
C PRO A 235 4.15 22.33 1.56
N LEU A 236 5.39 22.02 1.96
CA LEU A 236 5.70 21.26 3.17
C LEU A 236 5.11 21.90 4.44
N GLU A 237 5.04 23.23 4.44
CA GLU A 237 4.45 24.05 5.49
C GLU A 237 2.95 23.77 5.65
N ALA A 238 2.21 23.71 4.54
CA ALA A 238 0.78 23.40 4.57
C ALA A 238 0.51 21.94 4.99
N ILE A 239 1.40 21.00 4.63
CA ILE A 239 1.32 19.60 5.06
C ILE A 239 1.39 19.48 6.59
N ARG A 240 2.12 20.36 7.28
CA ARG A 240 2.19 20.38 8.76
C ARG A 240 0.86 20.74 9.40
N GLU A 241 0.08 21.61 8.75
CA GLU A 241 -1.24 22.02 9.22
C GLU A 241 -2.31 20.96 8.96
N VAL A 242 -2.11 20.08 7.95
CA VAL A 242 -3.07 19.01 7.60
C VAL A 242 -3.45 18.18 8.84
N PHE A 243 -2.49 17.84 9.69
CA PHE A 243 -2.75 16.98 10.86
C PHE A 243 -3.05 17.74 12.17
N ALA A 244 -3.09 19.08 12.14
CA ALA A 244 -3.29 19.92 13.32
C ALA A 244 -4.67 19.69 13.97
N GLU A 245 -5.75 19.77 13.19
CA GLU A 245 -7.12 19.66 13.70
C GLU A 245 -7.72 18.24 13.58
N GLY A 246 -7.01 17.28 12.96
CA GLY A 246 -7.52 15.91 12.80
C GLY A 246 -6.67 15.08 11.84
N PHE A 247 -7.31 14.15 11.12
CA PHE A 247 -6.68 13.41 10.01
C PHE A 247 -6.63 14.23 8.70
N GLY A 248 -6.92 15.52 8.77
CA GLY A 248 -6.72 16.45 7.66
C GLY A 248 -7.59 16.27 6.43
N VAL A 249 -8.48 15.28 6.39
CA VAL A 249 -9.29 14.96 5.20
C VAL A 249 -10.18 16.12 4.75
N LYS A 250 -10.78 16.86 5.69
CA LYS A 250 -11.61 18.04 5.39
C LYS A 250 -10.76 19.26 5.00
N TYR A 251 -9.67 19.50 5.74
CA TYR A 251 -8.71 20.57 5.47
C TYR A 251 -8.10 20.43 4.08
N SER A 252 -7.60 19.24 3.76
CA SER A 252 -7.06 18.90 2.45
C SER A 252 -8.07 19.13 1.32
N LYS A 253 -9.32 18.67 1.48
CA LYS A 253 -10.38 18.90 0.48
C LYS A 253 -10.68 20.39 0.27
N LYS A 254 -10.64 21.19 1.33
CA LYS A 254 -10.86 22.65 1.26
C LYS A 254 -9.70 23.33 0.52
N TRP A 255 -8.46 23.04 0.91
CA TRP A 255 -7.26 23.57 0.28
C TRP A 255 -7.19 23.24 -1.22
N GLN A 256 -7.49 21.98 -1.59
CA GLN A 256 -7.55 21.54 -2.99
C GLN A 256 -8.65 22.23 -3.81
N LYS A 257 -9.74 22.69 -3.16
CA LYS A 257 -10.82 23.42 -3.83
C LYS A 257 -10.42 24.88 -4.06
N GLU A 258 -9.70 25.47 -3.11
CA GLU A 258 -9.24 26.87 -3.16
C GLU A 258 -8.11 27.04 -4.19
N HIS A 259 -7.14 26.12 -4.23
CA HIS A 259 -5.98 26.18 -5.14
C HIS A 259 -6.23 25.49 -6.48
N LYS A 260 -7.47 25.04 -6.74
CA LYS A 260 -7.89 24.43 -8.01
C LYS A 260 -7.83 25.41 -9.19
N TYR A 261 -8.00 26.71 -8.89
CA TYR A 261 -7.89 27.78 -9.88
C TYR A 261 -6.43 27.98 -10.29
N ASP A 262 -5.51 28.04 -9.33
CA ASP A 262 -4.07 28.23 -9.59
C ASP A 262 -3.47 27.05 -10.34
N ALA A 263 -3.83 25.81 -9.97
CA ALA A 263 -3.41 24.61 -10.69
C ALA A 263 -3.91 24.57 -12.14
N LYS A 264 -5.12 25.11 -12.42
CA LYS A 264 -5.65 25.23 -13.79
C LYS A 264 -4.87 26.26 -14.61
N VAL A 265 -4.49 27.38 -14.01
CA VAL A 265 -3.69 28.42 -14.66
C VAL A 265 -2.28 27.90 -14.96
N GLU A 266 -1.64 27.22 -14.02
CA GLU A 266 -0.30 26.64 -14.20
C GLU A 266 -0.27 25.55 -15.29
N THR A 267 -1.31 24.70 -15.35
CA THR A 267 -1.45 23.69 -16.42
C THR A 267 -1.72 24.32 -17.80
N MET A 268 -2.40 25.48 -17.86
CA MET A 268 -2.60 26.22 -19.11
C MET A 268 -1.33 26.95 -19.58
N VAL A 269 -0.47 27.38 -18.65
CA VAL A 269 0.78 28.09 -18.96
C VAL A 269 1.89 27.11 -19.37
N LEU A 270 1.97 25.93 -18.76
CA LEU A 270 2.96 24.88 -19.07
C LEU A 270 2.56 23.95 -20.22
N GLY A 271 1.40 24.18 -20.85
CA GLY A 271 0.87 23.40 -21.97
C GLY A 271 1.34 23.83 -23.36
N HIS A 272 2.41 24.63 -23.46
CA HIS A 272 3.05 25.06 -24.71
C HIS A 272 4.46 24.48 -24.84
#